data_AF-A0A829PCV6-F1
#
_entry.id   AF-A0A829PCV6-F1
#
_cell.length_a   1.000
_cell.length_b   1.000
_cell.length_c   1.000
_cell.angle_alpha   90.00
_cell.angle_beta   90.00
_cell.angle_gamma   90.00
#
_symmetry.space_group_name_H-M   'P 1'
#
loop_
_entity.id
_entity.type
_entity.pdbx_description
1 polymer ?
#
loop_
_entity_poly.entity_id
_entity_poly.type
_entity_poly.pdbx_seq_one_letter_code
_entity_poly.pdbx_strand_id
1 'polypeptide(L)'
;MDLPRRLGASGVAALERADLVVVVTTAEVRACAASALVARAVRTTNPNVGVVVRGPAPSGLRAPEVAEIVGVPLIAAMRPEPNLASRLDNGGLRLSRRSPLAAAAQSVLSLVSHDGKASAA
;
A
#
# COMPACT_ATOMS: atom_id res chain seq x y z
N MET A 1 1.65 -6.01 9.13
CA MET A 1 0.58 -7.02 9.32
C MET A 1 -0.40 -6.88 8.17
N ASP A 2 -0.95 -7.98 7.65
CA ASP A 2 -2.06 -7.90 6.67
C ASP A 2 -3.39 -7.78 7.42
N LEU A 3 -4.26 -6.88 6.97
CA LEU A 3 -5.50 -6.54 7.65
C LEU A 3 -6.69 -6.59 6.67
N PRO A 4 -7.83 -7.14 7.09
CA PRO A 4 -9.04 -7.10 6.28
C PRO A 4 -9.54 -5.65 6.13
N ARG A 5 -10.27 -5.37 5.05
CA ARG A 5 -10.88 -4.03 4.81
C ARG A 5 -11.88 -3.61 5.89
N ARG A 6 -12.45 -4.57 6.62
CA ARG A 6 -13.37 -4.37 7.75
C ARG A 6 -12.65 -4.83 9.01
N LEU A 7 -12.32 -3.89 9.87
CA LEU A 7 -11.49 -4.15 11.04
C LEU A 7 -12.35 -4.62 12.22
N GLY A 8 -11.92 -5.71 12.85
CA GLY A 8 -12.33 -6.07 14.20
C GLY A 8 -11.35 -5.53 15.25
N ALA A 9 -11.58 -5.84 16.52
CA ALA A 9 -10.77 -5.33 17.64
C ALA A 9 -9.25 -5.55 17.45
N SER A 10 -8.83 -6.75 17.05
CA SER A 10 -7.41 -7.05 16.81
C SER A 10 -6.81 -6.23 15.65
N GLY A 11 -7.62 -5.91 14.64
CA GLY A 11 -7.18 -5.07 13.52
C GLY A 11 -6.98 -3.62 13.96
N VAL A 12 -7.83 -3.10 14.84
CA VAL A 12 -7.68 -1.76 15.41
C VAL A 12 -6.41 -1.69 16.28
N ALA A 13 -6.19 -2.65 17.17
CA ALA A 13 -4.99 -2.70 18.01
C ALA A 13 -3.69 -2.79 17.19
N ALA A 14 -3.74 -3.45 16.03
CA ALA A 14 -2.63 -3.49 15.09
C ALA A 14 -2.37 -2.13 14.43
N LEU A 15 -3.43 -1.40 14.05
CA LEU A 15 -3.29 -0.05 13.49
C LEU A 15 -2.71 0.93 14.50
N GLU A 16 -3.17 0.89 15.75
CA GLU A 16 -2.67 1.78 16.81
C GLU A 16 -1.15 1.67 17.03
N ARG A 17 -0.57 0.48 16.78
CA ARG A 17 0.85 0.19 16.98
C ARG A 17 1.70 0.29 15.71
N ALA A 18 1.09 0.51 14.55
CA ALA A 18 1.84 0.52 13.29
C ALA A 18 2.58 1.86 13.11
N ASP A 19 3.86 1.82 12.74
CA ASP A 19 4.60 3.03 12.36
C ASP A 19 4.11 3.60 11.01
N LEU A 20 3.62 2.71 10.15
CA LEU A 20 3.08 3.04 8.83
C LEU A 20 1.96 2.06 8.45
N VAL A 21 0.87 2.61 7.92
CA VAL A 21 -0.22 1.84 7.31
C VAL A 21 -0.24 2.09 5.80
N VAL A 22 -0.18 1.02 5.02
CA VAL A 22 -0.17 1.09 3.55
C VAL A 22 -1.51 0.59 3.00
N VAL A 23 -2.24 1.48 2.34
CA VAL A 23 -3.42 1.10 1.55
C VAL A 23 -2.97 0.70 0.15
N VAL A 24 -3.33 -0.50 -0.30
CA VAL A 24 -3.03 -0.96 -1.65
C VAL A 24 -4.29 -0.91 -2.51
N THR A 25 -4.26 -0.15 -3.60
CA THR A 25 -5.41 0.02 -4.51
C THR A 25 -5.01 -0.22 -5.96
N THR A 26 -5.98 -0.45 -6.83
CA THR A 26 -5.81 -0.31 -8.30
C THR A 26 -6.18 1.10 -8.73
N ALA A 27 -5.68 1.53 -9.89
CA ALA A 27 -6.01 2.82 -10.51
C ALA A 27 -7.42 2.85 -11.15
N GLU A 28 -8.40 2.16 -10.57
CA GLU A 28 -9.79 2.13 -11.09
C GLU A 28 -10.69 3.02 -10.24
N VAL A 29 -11.65 3.72 -10.85
CA VAL A 29 -12.54 4.66 -10.14
C VAL A 29 -13.22 4.02 -8.92
N ARG A 30 -13.76 2.81 -9.08
CA ARG A 30 -14.39 2.07 -7.97
C ARG A 30 -13.39 1.72 -6.86
N ALA A 31 -12.17 1.33 -7.24
CA ALA A 31 -11.12 1.02 -6.28
C ALA A 31 -10.66 2.27 -5.53
N CYS A 32 -10.57 3.42 -6.19
CA CYS A 32 -10.30 4.71 -5.56
C CYS A 32 -11.36 5.08 -4.54
N ALA A 33 -12.65 5.01 -4.91
CA ALA A 33 -13.76 5.33 -4.02
C ALA A 33 -13.76 4.43 -2.77
N ALA A 34 -13.58 3.11 -2.95
CA ALA A 34 -13.48 2.17 -1.84
C ALA A 34 -12.26 2.47 -0.95
N SER A 35 -11.12 2.78 -1.56
CA SER A 35 -9.87 3.07 -0.84
C SER A 35 -9.94 4.40 -0.07
N ALA A 36 -10.65 5.40 -0.57
CA ALA A 36 -10.90 6.66 0.16
C ALA A 36 -11.68 6.41 1.45
N LEU A 37 -12.70 5.54 1.41
CA LEU A 37 -13.47 5.15 2.61
C LEU A 37 -12.60 4.40 3.62
N VAL A 38 -11.79 3.44 3.15
CA VAL A 38 -10.86 2.69 4.01
C VAL A 38 -9.81 3.62 4.61
N ALA A 39 -9.16 4.46 3.80
CA ALA A 39 -8.13 5.38 4.27
C ALA A 39 -8.69 6.38 5.29
N ARG A 40 -9.90 6.91 5.06
CA ARG A 40 -10.57 7.79 6.03
C ARG A 40 -10.82 7.07 7.36
N ALA A 41 -11.30 5.83 7.34
CA ALA A 41 -11.53 5.05 8.56
C ALA A 41 -10.21 4.76 9.30
N VAL A 42 -9.18 4.30 8.59
CA VAL A 42 -7.86 3.99 9.15
C VAL A 42 -7.21 5.24 9.76
N ARG A 43 -7.30 6.40 9.10
CA ARG A 43 -6.74 7.66 9.60
C ARG A 43 -7.33 8.14 10.92
N THR A 44 -8.51 7.64 11.31
CA THR A 44 -9.07 7.93 12.64
C THR A 44 -8.32 7.24 13.77
N THR A 45 -7.60 6.15 13.46
CA THR A 45 -6.80 5.37 14.42
C THR A 45 -5.31 5.64 14.28
N ASN A 46 -4.81 5.78 13.05
CA ASN A 46 -3.39 6.00 12.79
C ASN A 46 -3.21 7.07 11.69
N PRO A 47 -2.56 8.21 11.95
CA PRO A 47 -2.37 9.27 10.96
C PRO A 47 -1.31 8.93 9.90
N ASN A 48 -0.39 8.00 10.16
CA ASN A 48 0.71 7.61 9.29
C ASN A 48 0.21 6.63 8.22
N VAL A 49 -0.60 7.12 7.29
CA VAL A 49 -1.20 6.33 6.20
C VAL A 49 -0.68 6.82 4.86
N GLY A 50 -0.26 5.91 4.00
CA GLY A 50 0.03 6.19 2.60
C GLY A 50 -0.55 5.13 1.66
N VAL A 51 -0.52 5.39 0.35
CA VAL A 51 -1.09 4.51 -0.67
C VAL A 51 -0.06 3.99 -1.64
N VAL A 52 -0.20 2.71 -2.01
CA VAL A 52 0.46 2.11 -3.17
C VAL A 52 -0.59 1.85 -4.25
N VAL A 53 -0.36 2.39 -5.44
CA VAL A 53 -1.29 2.29 -6.55
C VAL A 53 -0.76 1.30 -7.59
N ARG A 54 -1.57 0.29 -7.90
CA ARG A 54 -1.30 -0.69 -8.97
C ARG A 54 -2.02 -0.28 -10.26
N GLY A 55 -1.31 -0.22 -11.38
CA GLY A 55 -1.86 0.21 -12.67
C GLY A 55 -0.98 -0.19 -13.86
N PRO A 56 -1.27 0.24 -15.10
CA PRO A 56 -2.19 1.30 -15.47
C PRO A 56 -3.66 0.87 -15.44
N ALA A 57 -4.55 1.85 -15.35
CA ALA A 57 -5.98 1.65 -15.54
C ALA A 57 -6.34 1.71 -17.03
N PRO A 58 -7.37 0.99 -17.50
CA PRO A 58 -7.93 1.18 -18.84
C PRO A 58 -8.42 2.61 -19.07
N SER A 59 -8.86 3.30 -18.02
CA SER A 59 -9.44 4.65 -18.08
C SER A 59 -8.41 5.78 -18.12
N GLY A 60 -7.11 5.48 -18.08
CA GLY A 60 -6.04 6.50 -18.04
C GLY A 60 -5.85 7.20 -16.70
N LEU A 61 -6.57 6.79 -15.64
CA LEU A 61 -6.45 7.38 -14.31
C LEU A 61 -5.02 7.18 -13.75
N ARG A 62 -4.36 8.28 -13.37
CA ARG A 62 -2.94 8.29 -12.97
C ARG A 62 -2.81 8.11 -11.45
N ALA A 63 -1.72 7.48 -11.02
CA ALA A 63 -1.49 7.21 -9.60
C ALA A 63 -1.52 8.46 -8.68
N PRO A 64 -1.00 9.64 -9.08
CA PRO A 64 -1.14 10.85 -8.27
C PRO A 64 -2.60 11.28 -8.07
N GLU A 65 -3.43 11.17 -9.11
CA GLU A 65 -4.88 11.49 -9.04
C GLU A 65 -5.61 10.49 -8.14
N VAL A 66 -5.21 9.21 -8.18
CA VAL A 66 -5.72 8.20 -7.24
C VAL A 66 -5.40 8.58 -5.80
N ALA A 67 -4.15 8.97 -5.53
CA ALA A 67 -3.73 9.35 -4.18
C ALA A 67 -4.46 10.60 -3.66
N GLU A 68 -4.69 11.58 -4.52
CA GLU A 68 -5.52 12.76 -4.22
C GLU A 68 -6.95 12.35 -3.85
N ILE A 69 -7.60 11.49 -4.64
CA ILE A 69 -8.95 11.00 -4.36
C ILE A 69 -9.02 10.20 -3.05
N VAL A 70 -8.00 9.37 -2.77
CA VAL A 70 -7.91 8.59 -1.51
C VAL A 70 -7.62 9.51 -0.31
N GLY A 71 -7.02 10.68 -0.56
CA GLY A 71 -6.68 11.68 0.44
C GLY A 71 -5.52 11.25 1.34
N VAL A 72 -4.53 10.51 0.80
CA VAL A 72 -3.30 10.13 1.49
C VAL A 72 -2.08 10.23 0.56
N PRO A 73 -0.86 10.43 1.10
CA PRO A 73 0.35 10.47 0.30
C PRO A 73 0.57 9.21 -0.56
N LEU A 74 0.98 9.42 -1.83
CA LEU A 74 1.42 8.35 -2.71
C LEU A 74 2.82 7.87 -2.29
N ILE A 75 2.93 6.61 -1.89
CA ILE A 75 4.22 5.99 -1.58
C ILE A 75 4.88 5.45 -2.85
N ALA A 76 4.11 4.72 -3.66
CA ALA A 76 4.60 4.14 -4.90
C ALA A 76 3.47 3.89 -5.90
N ALA A 77 3.81 4.00 -7.19
CA ALA A 77 3.01 3.51 -8.29
C ALA A 77 3.73 2.32 -8.93
N MET A 78 3.03 1.22 -9.18
CA MET A 78 3.64 0.01 -9.75
C MET A 78 2.75 -0.67 -10.78
N ARG A 79 3.39 -1.37 -11.72
CA ARG A 79 2.70 -2.34 -12.57
C ARG A 79 2.38 -3.62 -11.80
N PRO A 80 1.31 -4.35 -12.13
CA PRO A 80 1.11 -5.71 -11.63
C PRO A 80 2.37 -6.56 -11.80
N GLU A 81 2.75 -7.31 -10.77
CA GLU A 81 3.87 -8.24 -10.86
C GLU A 81 3.51 -9.39 -11.81
N PRO A 82 4.29 -9.61 -12.89
CA PRO A 82 3.99 -10.65 -13.87
C PRO A 82 4.00 -12.05 -13.23
N ASN A 83 3.10 -12.96 -13.59
CA ASN A 83 3.11 -14.35 -13.10
C ASN A 83 3.14 -14.51 -11.55
N LEU A 84 2.66 -13.51 -10.79
CA LEU A 84 2.76 -13.54 -9.33
C LEU A 84 2.04 -14.75 -8.73
N ALA A 85 0.79 -15.01 -9.12
CA ALA A 85 0.00 -16.13 -8.63
C ALA A 85 0.70 -17.48 -8.90
N SER A 86 1.03 -17.73 -10.16
CA SER A 86 1.74 -18.95 -10.56
C SER A 86 3.08 -19.15 -9.81
N ARG A 87 3.84 -18.08 -9.54
CA ARG A 87 5.09 -18.20 -8.76
C ARG A 87 4.84 -18.54 -7.30
N LEU A 88 3.82 -17.93 -6.68
CA LEU A 88 3.44 -18.24 -5.31
C LEU A 88 3.06 -19.72 -5.17
N ASP A 89 2.28 -20.25 -6.12
CA ASP A 89 1.82 -21.65 -6.11
C ASP A 89 2.96 -22.66 -6.31
N ASN A 90 4.01 -22.31 -7.07
CA ASN A 90 5.05 -23.24 -7.53
C ASN A 90 6.40 -23.16 -6.79
N GLY A 91 6.49 -22.44 -5.67
CA GLY A 91 7.75 -22.34 -4.93
C GLY A 91 8.00 -21.04 -4.17
N GLY A 92 6.98 -20.21 -4.01
CA GLY A 92 7.01 -19.03 -3.14
C GLY A 92 7.47 -17.74 -3.82
N LEU A 93 7.62 -16.68 -3.00
CA LEU A 93 7.84 -15.31 -3.47
C LEU A 93 9.31 -15.05 -3.82
N ARG A 94 9.74 -15.48 -5.01
CA ARG A 94 11.04 -15.11 -5.59
C ARG A 94 10.87 -14.01 -6.64
N LEU A 95 11.29 -12.79 -6.27
CA LEU A 95 11.18 -11.60 -7.10
C LEU A 95 12.48 -11.34 -7.86
N SER A 96 12.37 -10.95 -9.13
CA SER A 96 13.53 -10.58 -9.94
C SER A 96 14.06 -9.20 -9.55
N ARG A 97 15.30 -8.89 -9.91
CA ARG A 97 15.90 -7.55 -9.73
C ARG A 97 15.09 -6.42 -10.39
N ARG A 98 14.29 -6.71 -11.44
CA ARG A 98 13.44 -5.73 -12.14
C ARG A 98 11.96 -5.84 -11.75
N SER A 99 11.66 -6.45 -10.60
CA SER A 99 10.30 -6.62 -10.13
C SER A 99 9.65 -5.27 -9.75
N PRO A 100 8.52 -4.88 -10.36
CA PRO A 100 7.77 -3.70 -9.93
C PRO A 100 7.25 -3.83 -8.50
N LEU A 101 6.92 -5.04 -8.04
CA LEU A 101 6.52 -5.27 -6.64
C LEU A 101 7.69 -5.05 -5.68
N ALA A 102 8.88 -5.57 -6.01
CA ALA A 102 10.07 -5.36 -5.18
C ALA A 102 10.44 -3.86 -5.10
N ALA A 103 10.35 -3.13 -6.21
CA ALA A 103 10.60 -1.69 -6.22
C ALA A 103 9.61 -0.92 -5.33
N ALA A 104 8.30 -1.21 -5.43
CA ALA A 104 7.30 -0.58 -4.58
C ALA A 104 7.46 -0.93 -3.09
N ALA A 105 7.79 -2.20 -2.79
CA ALA A 105 8.09 -2.63 -1.43
C ALA A 105 9.32 -1.91 -0.87
N GLN A 106 10.34 -1.67 -1.69
CA GLN A 106 11.52 -0.91 -1.28
C GLN A 106 11.19 0.56 -0.98
N SER A 107 10.29 1.19 -1.75
CA SER A 107 9.80 2.54 -1.44
C SER A 107 9.10 2.58 -0.08
N VAL A 108 8.22 1.61 0.22
CA VAL A 108 7.57 1.48 1.54
C VAL A 108 8.62 1.28 2.65
N LEU A 109 9.55 0.35 2.45
CA LEU A 109 10.59 0.03 3.44
C LEU A 109 11.48 1.23 3.73
N SER A 110 11.78 2.04 2.71
CA SER A 110 12.59 3.24 2.88
C SER A 110 11.95 4.24 3.85
N LEU A 111 10.62 4.40 3.86
CA LEU A 111 9.94 5.33 4.77
C LEU A 111 10.09 4.94 6.24
N VAL A 112 9.92 3.66 6.56
CA VAL A 112 10.02 3.16 7.95
C VAL A 112 11.48 3.02 8.42
N SER A 113 12.42 2.83 7.49
CA SER A 113 13.84 2.67 7.81
C SER A 113 14.55 4.00 8.14
N HIS A 114 13.95 5.15 7.81
CA HIS A 114 14.50 6.46 8.17
C HIS A 114 14.12 6.87 9.61
N ASP A 115 12.93 6.49 10.10
CA ASP A 115 12.50 6.75 11.48
C ASP A 115 13.32 5.97 12.51
N GLY A 116 13.70 4.72 12.18
CA GLY A 116 14.56 3.90 13.04
C GLY A 116 15.98 4.46 13.22
N LYS A 117 16.46 5.32 12.32
CA LYS A 117 17.75 6.01 12.48
C LYS A 117 17.66 7.28 13.31
N ALA A 118 16.50 7.94 13.35
CA ALA A 118 16.28 9.14 14.16
C ALA A 118 16.09 8.82 15.66
N SER A 119 15.65 7.60 16.00
CA SER A 119 15.49 7.14 17.39
C SER A 119 16.74 6.47 17.99
N ALA A 120 17.81 6.27 17.21
CA ALA A 120 19.05 5.60 17.65
C ALA A 120 20.24 6.57 17.80
N ALA A 121 19.98 7.88 17.92
CA ALA A 121 20.96 8.95 18.09
C ALA A 121 20.73 9.70 19.40
#